data_AF-A0A9P4HN55-F1
#
_entry.id   AF-A0A9P4HN55-F1
#
_cell.length_a   1.000
_cell.length_b   1.000
_cell.length_c   1.000
_cell.angle_alpha   90.00
_cell.angle_beta   90.00
_cell.angle_gamma   90.00
#
_symmetry.space_group_name_H-M   'P 1'
#
loop_
_entity.id
_entity.type
_entity.pdbx_description
1 polymer ?
#
loop_
_entity_poly.entity_id
_entity_poly.type
_entity_poly.pdbx_seq_one_letter_code
_entity_poly.pdbx_strand_id
1 'polypeptide(L)'
;MTTTPPQQTSIGPSATTNPPPLLIFVLNTPCAGKSTICSALSTLHDLDHFSVGAEMRSLISPQPTGPALAMKPILSDEPFAEVCYGAAFWRGRETEAGWGAGRMVERWPYFKEAVGDWWRPGVGAILVMLSIEREIARRRFERRARTGEEFDRKHDEHEKSIDAIVAAIRQDGATVVELEVDEWMETGELVRRLQEVPA
;
A
#
# COMPACT_ATOMS: atom_id res chain seq x y z
N MET A 1 62.64 12.52 29.57
CA MET A 1 61.54 11.54 29.67
C MET A 1 60.25 12.32 29.63
N THR A 2 59.66 12.45 28.44
CA THR A 2 58.54 13.36 28.17
C THR A 2 57.28 12.51 28.15
N THR A 3 56.48 12.58 29.21
CA THR A 3 55.24 11.82 29.39
C THR A 3 54.10 12.51 28.67
N THR A 4 53.66 11.92 27.55
CA THR A 4 52.45 12.34 26.81
C THR A 4 51.19 11.94 27.60
N PRO A 5 50.24 12.86 27.84
CA PRO A 5 48.99 12.52 28.51
C PRO A 5 48.05 11.73 27.59
N PRO A 6 47.23 10.81 28.13
CA PRO A 6 46.30 10.01 27.36
C PRO A 6 45.17 10.86 26.78
N GLN A 7 44.95 10.77 25.47
CA GLN A 7 43.80 11.35 24.79
C GLN A 7 42.51 10.71 25.31
N GLN A 8 41.63 11.52 25.88
CA GLN A 8 40.24 11.14 26.18
C GLN A 8 39.49 10.89 24.87
N THR A 9 39.14 9.63 24.62
CA THR A 9 38.17 9.23 23.61
C THR A 9 36.78 9.70 24.06
N SER A 10 36.32 10.81 23.51
CA SER A 10 34.94 11.27 23.67
C SER A 10 34.01 10.27 22.99
N ILE A 11 33.25 9.52 23.79
CA ILE A 11 32.15 8.69 23.32
C ILE A 11 31.05 9.65 22.86
N GLY A 12 30.96 9.88 21.55
CA GLY A 12 29.90 10.70 20.95
C GLY A 12 28.53 10.08 21.19
N PRO A 13 27.45 10.88 21.22
CA PRO A 13 26.10 10.37 21.42
C PRO A 13 25.77 9.36 20.33
N SER A 14 25.49 8.12 20.73
CA SER A 14 25.01 7.06 19.84
C SER A 14 23.72 7.55 19.17
N ALA A 15 23.80 7.89 17.89
CA ALA A 15 22.64 8.26 17.10
C ALA A 15 21.62 7.11 17.15
N THR A 16 20.48 7.33 17.80
CA THR A 16 19.35 6.41 17.77
C THR A 16 18.79 6.42 16.35
N THR A 17 19.30 5.53 15.49
CA THR A 17 18.75 5.31 14.17
C THR A 17 17.40 4.62 14.34
N ASN A 18 16.31 5.37 14.25
CA ASN A 18 14.99 4.79 14.14
C ASN A 18 15.00 3.79 12.97
N PRO A 19 14.42 2.59 13.12
CA PRO A 19 14.33 1.65 12.02
C PRO A 19 13.59 2.33 10.85
N PRO A 20 13.95 1.99 9.60
CA PRO A 20 13.24 2.50 8.44
C PRO A 20 11.76 2.12 8.50
N PRO A 21 10.85 2.93 7.92
CA PRO A 21 9.43 2.61 7.89
C PRO A 21 9.18 1.33 7.08
N LEU A 22 8.20 0.53 7.51
CA LEU A 22 7.71 -0.64 6.80
C LEU A 22 6.55 -0.26 5.88
N LEU A 23 6.75 -0.37 4.57
CA LEU A 23 5.71 -0.15 3.57
C LEU A 23 5.04 -1.48 3.17
N ILE A 24 3.73 -1.56 3.34
CA ILE A 24 2.93 -2.70 2.88
C ILE A 24 2.01 -2.23 1.74
N PHE A 25 2.14 -2.87 0.59
CA PHE A 25 1.26 -2.71 -0.57
C PHE A 25 0.28 -3.86 -0.58
N VAL A 26 -1.00 -3.57 -0.81
CA VAL A 26 -2.00 -4.63 -0.99
C VAL A 26 -2.60 -4.52 -2.38
N LEU A 27 -2.26 -5.48 -3.23
CA LEU A 27 -2.83 -5.66 -4.55
C LEU A 27 -3.84 -6.79 -4.50
N ASN A 28 -4.94 -6.65 -5.24
CA ASN A 28 -5.97 -7.65 -5.20
C ASN A 28 -6.79 -7.69 -6.48
N THR A 29 -7.23 -8.89 -6.80
CA THR A 29 -8.37 -9.11 -7.69
C THR A 29 -9.60 -8.37 -7.14
N PRO A 30 -10.49 -7.83 -7.99
CA PRO A 30 -11.72 -7.21 -7.54
C PRO A 30 -12.45 -8.13 -6.55
N CYS A 31 -12.95 -7.56 -5.46
CA CYS A 31 -13.70 -8.29 -4.43
C CYS A 31 -12.92 -9.26 -3.51
N ALA A 32 -11.59 -9.35 -3.59
CA ALA A 32 -10.79 -10.24 -2.70
C ALA A 32 -10.79 -9.86 -1.20
N GLY A 33 -11.31 -8.67 -0.83
CA GLY A 33 -11.38 -8.25 0.58
C GLY A 33 -10.26 -7.34 1.05
N LYS A 34 -9.61 -6.58 0.15
CA LYS A 34 -8.54 -5.61 0.50
C LYS A 34 -8.87 -4.73 1.70
N SER A 35 -10.02 -4.06 1.69
CA SER A 35 -10.39 -3.17 2.82
C SER A 35 -10.46 -3.91 4.15
N THR A 36 -10.94 -5.15 4.13
CA THR A 36 -11.06 -5.99 5.33
C THR A 36 -9.68 -6.33 5.89
N ILE A 37 -8.75 -6.79 5.06
CA ILE A 37 -7.39 -7.13 5.53
C ILE A 37 -6.62 -5.87 5.96
N CYS A 38 -6.74 -4.76 5.23
CA CYS A 38 -6.05 -3.52 5.59
C CYS A 38 -6.53 -3.00 6.95
N SER A 39 -7.84 -3.03 7.23
CA SER A 39 -8.37 -2.64 8.54
C SER A 39 -7.91 -3.57 9.67
N ALA A 40 -7.85 -4.88 9.40
CA ALA A 40 -7.36 -5.85 10.37
C ALA A 40 -5.88 -5.62 10.71
N LEU A 41 -5.02 -5.46 9.69
CA LEU A 41 -3.59 -5.18 9.88
C LEU A 41 -3.35 -3.85 10.57
N SER A 42 -4.10 -2.81 10.19
CA SER A 42 -4.09 -1.50 10.84
C SER A 42 -4.30 -1.63 12.35
N THR A 43 -5.34 -2.35 12.73
CA THR A 43 -5.74 -2.50 14.14
C THR A 43 -4.77 -3.37 14.92
N LEU A 44 -4.32 -4.49 14.33
CA LEU A 44 -3.48 -5.47 15.03
C LEU A 44 -2.03 -5.01 15.24
N HIS A 45 -1.52 -4.20 14.32
CA HIS A 45 -0.11 -3.80 14.31
C HIS A 45 0.11 -2.30 14.57
N ASP A 46 -0.95 -1.57 14.97
CA ASP A 46 -0.93 -0.11 15.23
C ASP A 46 -0.34 0.67 14.07
N LEU A 47 -1.06 0.55 12.96
CA LEU A 47 -0.61 0.85 11.63
C LEU A 47 -1.59 1.94 11.07
N ASP A 48 -1.08 3.08 10.54
CA ASP A 48 -1.77 4.15 9.74
C ASP A 48 -2.34 3.85 8.31
N HIS A 49 -3.60 3.41 8.15
CA HIS A 49 -4.12 2.89 6.86
C HIS A 49 -4.41 4.00 5.83
N PHE A 50 -3.68 4.00 4.70
CA PHE A 50 -3.94 4.92 3.61
C PHE A 50 -4.64 4.24 2.41
N SER A 51 -5.83 4.75 2.08
CA SER A 51 -6.61 4.28 0.93
C SER A 51 -6.82 5.42 -0.04
N VAL A 52 -6.04 5.47 -1.13
CA VAL A 52 -6.14 6.52 -2.15
C VAL A 52 -7.58 6.74 -2.61
N GLY A 53 -8.31 5.67 -2.92
CA GLY A 53 -9.71 5.80 -3.35
C GLY A 53 -10.61 6.45 -2.30
N ALA A 54 -10.33 6.24 -1.01
CA ALA A 54 -11.06 6.89 0.08
C ALA A 54 -10.69 8.37 0.18
N GLU A 55 -9.39 8.70 0.09
CA GLU A 55 -8.88 10.07 0.07
C GLU A 55 -9.43 10.86 -1.13
N MET A 56 -9.40 10.31 -2.34
CA MET A 56 -9.96 10.98 -3.52
C MET A 56 -11.48 11.19 -3.40
N ARG A 57 -12.22 10.22 -2.85
CA ARG A 57 -13.65 10.39 -2.60
C ARG A 57 -13.93 11.43 -1.52
N SER A 58 -13.09 11.48 -0.48
CA SER A 58 -13.12 12.51 0.55
C SER A 58 -12.91 13.89 -0.08
N LEU A 59 -11.91 14.00 -0.97
CA LEU A 59 -11.53 15.25 -1.61
C LEU A 59 -12.65 15.91 -2.41
N ILE A 60 -13.40 15.11 -3.18
CA ILE A 60 -14.52 15.58 -3.99
C ILE A 60 -15.83 15.72 -3.19
N SER A 61 -15.83 15.33 -1.92
CA SER A 61 -17.00 15.47 -1.07
C SER A 61 -17.22 16.94 -0.68
N PRO A 62 -18.44 17.35 -0.29
CA PRO A 62 -18.71 18.70 0.20
C PRO A 62 -17.90 19.08 1.45
N GLN A 63 -17.46 18.08 2.22
CA GLN A 63 -16.74 18.24 3.49
C GLN A 63 -15.53 17.30 3.49
N PRO A 64 -14.46 17.64 2.75
CA PRO A 64 -13.26 16.80 2.70
C PRO A 64 -12.65 16.66 4.09
N THR A 65 -12.29 15.43 4.44
CA THR A 65 -11.61 15.04 5.68
C THR A 65 -10.30 14.31 5.39
N GLY A 66 -9.47 14.17 6.42
CA GLY A 66 -8.23 13.40 6.34
C GLY A 66 -7.10 14.09 5.55
N PRO A 67 -6.04 13.36 5.20
CA PRO A 67 -4.90 13.87 4.43
C PRO A 67 -5.30 14.50 3.09
N ALA A 68 -6.37 14.02 2.46
CA ALA A 68 -6.91 14.57 1.22
C ALA A 68 -7.21 16.07 1.29
N LEU A 69 -7.64 16.59 2.44
CA LEU A 69 -7.97 18.01 2.59
C LEU A 69 -6.80 18.91 2.20
N ALA A 70 -5.58 18.49 2.52
CA ALA A 70 -4.37 19.24 2.22
C ALA A 70 -4.00 19.21 0.74
N MET A 71 -4.47 18.19 0.00
CA MET A 71 -4.24 18.02 -1.44
C MET A 71 -5.22 18.80 -2.33
N LYS A 72 -6.30 19.35 -1.78
CA LYS A 72 -7.34 20.06 -2.57
C LYS A 72 -6.83 21.20 -3.44
N PRO A 73 -5.87 22.05 -3.00
CA PRO A 73 -5.33 23.12 -3.82
C PRO A 73 -4.45 22.62 -4.98
N ILE A 74 -3.94 21.39 -4.90
CA ILE A 74 -3.00 20.82 -5.88
C ILE A 74 -3.75 20.16 -7.04
N LEU A 75 -4.97 19.68 -6.78
CA LEU A 75 -5.75 18.86 -7.72
C LEU A 75 -6.81 19.64 -8.51
N SER A 76 -6.84 20.97 -8.43
CA SER A 76 -7.85 21.79 -9.13
C SER A 76 -7.71 21.84 -10.65
N ASP A 77 -6.61 21.35 -11.22
CA ASP A 77 -6.23 21.72 -12.59
C ASP A 77 -6.34 20.59 -13.64
N GLU A 78 -6.57 19.32 -13.28
CA GLU A 78 -6.63 18.19 -14.26
C GLU A 78 -7.64 17.08 -13.88
N PRO A 79 -8.36 16.46 -14.84
CA PRO A 79 -9.33 15.39 -14.57
C PRO A 79 -8.65 14.03 -14.27
N PHE A 80 -8.85 13.52 -13.05
CA PHE A 80 -8.38 12.19 -12.64
C PHE A 80 -9.43 11.09 -12.84
N ALA A 81 -9.03 10.01 -13.52
CA ALA A 81 -9.82 8.78 -13.64
C ALA A 81 -9.62 7.87 -12.41
N GLU A 82 -10.72 7.37 -11.87
CA GLU A 82 -10.81 6.55 -10.65
C GLU A 82 -10.07 5.21 -10.78
N VAL A 83 -8.99 4.99 -10.02
CA VAL A 83 -8.38 3.66 -9.78
C VAL A 83 -7.84 3.60 -8.35
N CYS A 84 -8.16 2.52 -7.63
CA CYS A 84 -7.80 2.31 -6.23
C CYS A 84 -6.54 1.42 -6.11
N TYR A 85 -5.41 2.01 -5.75
CA TYR A 85 -4.35 1.29 -5.03
C TYR A 85 -4.49 1.60 -3.53
N GLY A 86 -4.41 0.57 -2.69
CA GLY A 86 -4.16 0.77 -1.26
C GLY A 86 -2.67 0.58 -1.04
N ALA A 87 -1.98 1.66 -0.71
CA ALA A 87 -0.58 1.62 -0.30
C ALA A 87 -0.44 2.47 0.96
N ALA A 88 0.29 1.92 1.93
CA ALA A 88 1.07 2.58 2.98
C ALA A 88 0.73 2.11 4.39
N PHE A 89 1.81 1.95 5.16
CA PHE A 89 1.78 1.94 6.61
C PHE A 89 2.99 2.70 7.17
N TRP A 90 2.77 3.62 8.11
CA TRP A 90 3.68 4.69 8.54
C TRP A 90 3.79 4.73 10.08
N ARG A 91 4.87 5.28 10.65
CA ARG A 91 5.02 5.58 12.10
C ARG A 91 5.51 7.01 12.36
N GLY A 92 4.58 7.99 12.45
CA GLY A 92 4.77 9.40 12.91
C GLY A 92 5.18 10.57 11.95
N ARG A 93 4.35 11.01 10.99
CA ARG A 93 4.23 12.37 10.37
C ARG A 93 3.62 12.35 8.96
N GLU A 94 2.76 13.34 8.68
CA GLU A 94 2.06 13.58 7.41
C GLU A 94 3.00 13.89 6.25
N THR A 95 2.82 13.21 5.12
CA THR A 95 3.26 13.69 3.80
C THR A 95 2.18 13.44 2.76
N GLU A 96 1.92 14.47 1.98
CA GLU A 96 0.96 14.53 0.90
C GLU A 96 1.54 13.87 -0.36
N ALA A 97 1.10 12.64 -0.66
CA ALA A 97 1.35 12.04 -1.97
C ALA A 97 0.04 11.51 -2.53
N GLY A 98 -0.54 12.27 -3.46
CA GLY A 98 -1.78 11.92 -4.14
C GLY A 98 -1.58 10.86 -5.20
N TRP A 99 -1.93 9.61 -4.88
CA TRP A 99 -1.74 8.46 -5.77
C TRP A 99 -3.01 8.02 -6.50
N GLY A 100 -3.67 8.94 -7.21
CA GLY A 100 -4.75 8.60 -8.12
C GLY A 100 -4.24 8.01 -9.44
N ALA A 101 -4.85 6.91 -9.87
CA ALA A 101 -4.93 6.42 -11.25
C ALA A 101 -3.91 5.36 -11.75
N GLY A 102 -4.46 4.38 -12.47
CA GLY A 102 -3.81 3.50 -13.45
C GLY A 102 -3.27 2.17 -12.93
N ARG A 103 -3.86 1.04 -13.38
CA ARG A 103 -3.23 -0.29 -13.28
C ARG A 103 -2.14 -0.46 -14.33
N MET A 104 -1.14 0.40 -14.26
CA MET A 104 -0.16 0.60 -15.32
C MET A 104 1.22 0.60 -14.68
N VAL A 105 2.06 -0.34 -15.11
CA VAL A 105 3.45 -0.46 -14.66
C VAL A 105 4.25 0.81 -14.97
N GLU A 106 3.84 1.55 -15.99
CA GLU A 106 4.40 2.84 -16.42
C GLU A 106 4.32 3.92 -15.33
N ARG A 107 3.42 3.76 -14.35
CA ARG A 107 3.28 4.70 -13.22
C ARG A 107 4.20 4.39 -12.05
N TRP A 108 4.82 3.22 -12.04
CA TRP A 108 5.71 2.77 -10.97
C TRP A 108 6.93 3.68 -10.73
N PRO A 109 7.60 4.26 -11.75
CA PRO A 109 8.69 5.21 -11.51
C PRO A 109 8.25 6.46 -10.74
N TYR A 110 7.09 7.04 -11.11
CA TYR A 110 6.53 8.20 -10.40
C TYR A 110 6.20 7.85 -8.95
N PHE A 111 5.76 6.61 -8.68
CA PHE A 111 5.51 6.14 -7.32
C PHE A 111 6.77 6.26 -6.48
N LYS A 112 7.87 5.69 -6.97
CA LYS A 112 9.18 5.75 -6.30
C LYS A 112 9.65 7.18 -6.09
N GLU A 113 9.43 8.05 -7.07
CA GLU A 113 9.75 9.47 -6.94
C GLU A 113 8.95 10.14 -5.80
N ALA A 114 7.65 9.90 -5.70
CA ALA A 114 6.81 10.51 -4.68
C ALA A 114 7.09 9.98 -3.26
N VAL A 115 7.44 8.71 -3.10
CA VAL A 115 7.83 8.17 -1.78
C VAL A 115 9.31 8.43 -1.44
N GLY A 116 10.12 8.82 -2.43
CA GLY A 116 11.51 9.23 -2.26
C GLY A 116 12.35 8.24 -1.44
N ASP A 117 13.05 8.76 -0.43
CA ASP A 117 13.98 8.00 0.42
C ASP A 117 13.31 6.93 1.30
N TRP A 118 11.97 6.87 1.32
CA TRP A 118 11.22 5.84 2.04
C TRP A 118 11.03 4.56 1.23
N TRP A 119 11.20 4.62 -0.09
CA TRP A 119 11.26 3.40 -0.89
C TRP A 119 12.55 2.63 -0.60
N ARG A 120 12.46 1.64 0.30
CA ARG A 120 13.57 0.78 0.70
C ARG A 120 13.21 -0.70 0.53
N PRO A 121 13.10 -1.17 -0.72
CA PRO A 121 12.52 -2.47 -1.03
C PRO A 121 13.17 -3.65 -0.28
N GLY A 122 14.50 -3.66 -0.17
CA GLY A 122 15.22 -4.74 0.52
C GLY A 122 15.24 -4.67 2.06
N VAL A 123 14.65 -3.66 2.70
CA VAL A 123 14.70 -3.48 4.17
C VAL A 123 13.33 -3.24 4.79
N GLY A 124 12.28 -3.05 3.98
CA GLY A 124 10.96 -2.76 4.51
C GLY A 124 9.88 -2.49 3.46
N ALA A 125 9.88 -3.15 2.31
CA ALA A 125 8.72 -3.14 1.42
C ALA A 125 8.17 -4.55 1.21
N ILE A 126 6.89 -4.73 1.53
CA ILE A 126 6.15 -5.97 1.34
C ILE A 126 4.99 -5.69 0.38
N LEU A 127 4.84 -6.51 -0.64
CA LEU A 127 3.67 -6.57 -1.49
C LEU A 127 2.84 -7.79 -1.13
N VAL A 128 1.63 -7.59 -0.64
CA VAL A 128 0.63 -8.63 -0.43
C VAL A 128 -0.31 -8.67 -1.62
N MET A 129 -0.30 -9.77 -2.37
CA MET A 129 -1.21 -10.03 -3.48
C MET A 129 -2.33 -10.98 -3.03
N LEU A 130 -3.57 -10.51 -3.05
CA LEU A 130 -4.75 -11.34 -2.81
C LEU A 130 -5.35 -11.81 -4.14
N SER A 131 -5.30 -13.10 -4.39
CA SER A 131 -6.00 -13.75 -5.51
C SER A 131 -7.32 -14.36 -5.00
N ILE A 132 -8.38 -14.23 -5.79
CA ILE A 132 -9.63 -14.96 -5.57
C ILE A 132 -10.11 -15.47 -6.91
N GLU A 133 -10.72 -16.65 -6.92
CA GLU A 133 -11.29 -17.20 -8.14
C GLU A 133 -12.34 -16.25 -8.72
N ARG A 134 -12.32 -16.04 -10.05
CA ARG A 134 -13.20 -15.11 -10.77
C ARG A 134 -14.68 -15.30 -10.41
N GLU A 135 -15.11 -16.54 -10.26
CA GLU A 135 -16.52 -16.87 -10.00
C GLU A 135 -16.92 -16.50 -8.57
N ILE A 136 -16.05 -16.74 -7.59
CA ILE A 136 -16.26 -16.26 -6.21
C ILE A 136 -16.23 -14.73 -6.16
N ALA A 137 -15.29 -14.10 -6.88
CA ALA A 137 -15.18 -12.66 -7.00
C ALA A 137 -16.44 -12.03 -7.62
N ARG A 138 -17.03 -12.67 -8.65
CA ARG A 138 -18.29 -12.25 -9.27
C ARG A 138 -19.44 -12.30 -8.28
N ARG A 139 -19.64 -13.42 -7.57
CA ARG A 139 -20.69 -13.54 -6.54
C ARG A 139 -20.55 -12.46 -5.45
N ARG A 140 -19.32 -12.18 -5.01
CA ARG A 140 -19.03 -11.10 -4.04
C ARG A 140 -19.25 -9.70 -4.63
N PHE A 141 -19.06 -9.53 -5.93
CA PHE A 141 -19.32 -8.30 -6.64
C PHE A 141 -20.82 -8.04 -6.75
N GLU A 142 -21.61 -9.01 -7.22
CA GLU A 142 -23.06 -8.87 -7.40
C GLU A 142 -23.79 -8.48 -6.11
N ARG A 143 -23.30 -8.94 -4.95
CA ARG A 143 -23.84 -8.56 -3.64
C ARG A 143 -23.54 -7.12 -3.22
N ARG A 144 -22.55 -6.46 -3.84
CA ARG A 144 -22.01 -5.15 -3.42
C ARG A 144 -21.96 -4.09 -4.51
N ALA A 145 -22.15 -4.50 -5.76
CA ALA A 145 -21.98 -3.65 -6.93
C ALA A 145 -22.94 -2.47 -6.90
N ARG A 146 -22.44 -1.32 -7.34
CA ARG A 146 -23.29 -0.16 -7.58
C ARG A 146 -23.83 -0.19 -8.99
N THR A 147 -24.93 0.52 -9.21
CA THR A 147 -25.50 0.69 -10.55
C THR A 147 -24.44 1.23 -11.52
N GLY A 148 -24.25 0.55 -12.65
CA GLY A 148 -23.31 0.96 -13.71
C GLY A 148 -21.89 0.40 -13.58
N GLU A 149 -21.58 -0.40 -12.55
CA GLU A 149 -20.28 -1.06 -12.47
C GLU A 149 -20.25 -2.37 -13.26
N GLU A 150 -19.20 -2.56 -14.05
CA GLU A 150 -18.98 -3.78 -14.86
C GLU A 150 -17.89 -4.65 -14.23
N PHE A 151 -18.28 -5.82 -13.72
CA PHE A 151 -17.33 -6.75 -13.12
C PHE A 151 -16.29 -7.25 -14.12
N ASP A 152 -16.75 -7.77 -15.27
CA ASP A 152 -15.90 -8.45 -16.24
C ASP A 152 -14.80 -7.54 -16.76
N ARG A 153 -15.16 -6.32 -17.17
CA ARG A 153 -14.18 -5.32 -17.59
C ARG A 153 -13.14 -5.04 -16.50
N LYS A 154 -13.58 -4.81 -15.25
CA LYS A 154 -12.67 -4.54 -14.12
C LYS A 154 -11.77 -5.74 -13.78
N HIS A 155 -12.25 -6.96 -13.99
CA HIS A 155 -11.50 -8.18 -13.74
C HIS A 155 -10.47 -8.43 -14.85
N ASP A 156 -10.88 -8.35 -16.11
CA ASP A 156 -10.00 -8.58 -17.26
C ASP A 156 -8.88 -7.52 -17.32
N GLU A 157 -9.17 -6.25 -17.01
CA GLU A 157 -8.16 -5.19 -16.87
C GLU A 157 -7.15 -5.50 -15.77
N HIS A 158 -7.60 -6.12 -14.66
CA HIS A 158 -6.72 -6.52 -13.58
C HIS A 158 -5.77 -7.64 -14.03
N GLU A 159 -6.32 -8.70 -14.61
CA GLU A 159 -5.54 -9.86 -15.09
C GLU A 159 -4.47 -9.44 -16.11
N LYS A 160 -4.80 -8.49 -17.01
CA LYS A 160 -3.85 -8.00 -18.02
C LYS A 160 -2.68 -7.21 -17.44
N SER A 161 -2.84 -6.60 -16.26
CA SER A 161 -1.88 -5.62 -15.74
C SER A 161 -1.11 -6.08 -14.51
N ILE A 162 -1.67 -7.01 -13.73
CA ILE A 162 -1.15 -7.34 -12.41
C ILE A 162 0.26 -7.94 -12.47
N ASP A 163 0.53 -8.85 -13.41
CA ASP A 163 1.82 -9.53 -13.52
C ASP A 163 2.97 -8.55 -13.79
N ALA A 164 2.75 -7.56 -14.65
CA ALA A 164 3.76 -6.54 -14.95
C ALA A 164 4.08 -5.67 -13.72
N ILE A 165 3.06 -5.34 -12.92
CA ILE A 165 3.21 -4.57 -11.68
C ILE A 165 3.96 -5.38 -10.63
N VAL A 166 3.57 -6.63 -10.41
CA VAL A 166 4.22 -7.54 -9.46
C VAL A 166 5.69 -7.75 -9.86
N ALA A 167 5.95 -7.97 -11.15
CA ALA A 167 7.32 -8.13 -11.65
C ALA A 167 8.18 -6.87 -11.40
N ALA A 168 7.66 -5.67 -11.65
CA ALA A 168 8.38 -4.43 -11.39
C ALA A 168 8.68 -4.22 -9.89
N ILE A 169 7.71 -4.48 -9.02
CA ILE A 169 7.89 -4.37 -7.56
C ILE A 169 8.91 -5.39 -7.05
N ARG A 170 8.84 -6.63 -7.55
CA ARG A 170 9.79 -7.70 -7.23
C ARG A 170 11.20 -7.38 -7.73
N GLN A 171 11.33 -6.83 -8.94
CA GLN A 171 12.62 -6.43 -9.53
C GLN A 171 13.32 -5.36 -8.69
N ASP A 172 12.55 -4.46 -8.06
CA ASP A 172 13.11 -3.47 -7.15
C ASP A 172 13.53 -4.06 -5.79
N GLY A 173 13.20 -5.33 -5.51
CA GLY A 173 13.66 -6.06 -4.32
C GLY A 173 12.65 -6.13 -3.17
N ALA A 174 11.38 -5.80 -3.41
CA ALA A 174 10.34 -5.95 -2.39
C ALA A 174 9.94 -7.42 -2.21
N THR A 175 9.60 -7.80 -0.98
CA THR A 175 9.09 -9.14 -0.66
C THR A 175 7.66 -9.27 -1.17
N VAL A 176 7.40 -10.23 -2.06
CA VAL A 176 6.05 -10.47 -2.58
C VAL A 176 5.44 -11.69 -1.89
N VAL A 177 4.28 -11.48 -1.28
CA VAL A 177 3.47 -12.48 -0.61
C VAL A 177 2.19 -12.69 -1.40
N GLU A 178 1.96 -13.92 -1.86
CA GLU A 178 0.78 -14.27 -2.63
C GLU A 178 -0.16 -15.11 -1.75
N LEU A 179 -1.39 -14.63 -1.56
CA LEU A 179 -2.40 -15.27 -0.73
C LEU A 179 -3.65 -15.56 -1.57
N GLU A 180 -3.98 -16.84 -1.68
CA GLU A 180 -5.23 -17.29 -2.27
C GLU A 180 -6.36 -17.18 -1.24
N VAL A 181 -7.41 -16.45 -1.60
CA VAL A 181 -8.60 -16.20 -0.80
C VAL A 181 -9.75 -17.03 -1.34
N ASP A 182 -10.25 -17.96 -0.53
CA ASP A 182 -11.45 -18.73 -0.86
C ASP A 182 -12.74 -18.01 -0.41
N GLU A 183 -13.90 -18.61 -0.74
CA GLU A 183 -15.22 -18.03 -0.45
C GLU A 183 -15.49 -17.85 1.04
N TRP A 184 -14.96 -18.77 1.87
CA TRP A 184 -15.26 -18.91 3.29
C TRP A 184 -14.11 -18.50 4.21
N MET A 185 -12.99 -18.07 3.63
CA MET A 185 -11.82 -17.63 4.37
C MET A 185 -12.17 -16.43 5.24
N GLU A 186 -12.09 -16.66 6.56
CA GLU A 186 -12.28 -15.61 7.53
C GLU A 186 -11.07 -14.67 7.57
N THR A 187 -11.30 -13.43 8.01
CA THR A 187 -10.23 -12.42 8.11
C THR A 187 -9.11 -12.85 9.05
N GLY A 188 -9.44 -13.54 10.14
CA GLY A 188 -8.43 -14.05 11.09
C GLY A 188 -7.48 -15.06 10.46
N GLU A 189 -8.00 -15.95 9.61
CA GLU A 189 -7.18 -16.91 8.87
C GLU A 189 -6.26 -16.21 7.85
N LEU A 190 -6.76 -15.20 7.14
CA LEU A 190 -5.95 -14.42 6.20
C LEU A 190 -4.80 -13.68 6.89
N VAL A 191 -5.07 -13.07 8.05
CA VAL A 191 -4.04 -12.42 8.87
C VAL A 191 -3.01 -13.45 9.36
N ARG A 192 -3.46 -14.60 9.86
CA ARG A 192 -2.58 -15.67 10.34
C ARG A 192 -1.62 -16.11 9.24
N ARG A 193 -2.13 -16.36 8.03
CA ARG A 193 -1.29 -16.73 6.88
C ARG A 193 -0.25 -15.68 6.53
N LEU A 194 -0.61 -14.39 6.60
CA LEU A 194 0.34 -13.32 6.33
C LEU A 194 1.46 -13.25 7.38
N GLN A 195 1.15 -13.57 8.64
CA GLN A 195 2.12 -13.59 9.74
C GLN A 195 3.09 -14.79 9.68
N GLU A 196 2.72 -15.85 8.96
CA GLU A 196 3.56 -17.04 8.76
C GLU A 196 4.60 -16.87 7.65
N VAL A 197 4.54 -15.75 6.92
CA VAL A 197 5.48 -15.46 5.85
C VAL A 197 6.83 -15.05 6.43
N PRO A 198 7.93 -15.73 6.06
CA PRO A 198 9.26 -15.35 6.52
C PRO A 198 9.58 -13.92 6.09
N ALA A 199 10.07 -13.12 7.03
CA ALA A 199 10.58 -11.77 6.78
C ALA A 199 11.87 -11.80 5.95
#